data_AF-A0A9P0MFX3-F1
#
_entry.id   AF-A0A9P0MFX3-F1
#
_cell.length_a   1.000
_cell.length_b   1.000
_cell.length_c   1.000
_cell.angle_alpha   90.00
_cell.angle_beta   90.00
_cell.angle_gamma   90.00
#
_symmetry.space_group_name_H-M   'P 1'
#
loop_
_entity.id
_entity.type
_entity.pdbx_description
1 polymer ?
#
loop_
_entity_poly.entity_id
_entity_poly.type
_entity_poly.pdbx_seq_one_letter_code
_entity_poly.pdbx_strand_id
1 'polypeptide(L)'
;MNDNNYPHTGWYIQAEDDDVCKEYCYHFSSFNPNFVEWDERTTRKGKQECFTGLIYVGRPYQTAVDVTERRNLVYCFRSLLSRDQKGNLIAGIYFKVKANGDEFTVFFQSMGKQRIKMKFSDFLQAKINKDLLDKLSVCNDQLNLPKNKLLNIIQRTGQILRDEPFIQQTLDIDRCINLVSADN
;
A
#
# COMPACT_ATOMS: atom_id res chain seq x y z
N MET A 1 3.43 28.06 -7.55
CA MET A 1 4.33 27.20 -8.37
C MET A 1 4.24 27.43 -9.89
N ASN A 2 3.20 28.06 -10.45
CA ASN A 2 3.24 28.65 -11.81
C ASN A 2 3.14 30.19 -11.78
N ASP A 3 2.77 30.72 -10.61
CA ASP A 3 2.52 32.11 -10.26
C ASP A 3 3.67 32.76 -9.47
N ASN A 4 4.71 31.98 -9.10
CA ASN A 4 5.89 32.41 -8.33
C ASN A 4 5.59 33.18 -7.02
N ASN A 5 4.43 32.99 -6.41
CA ASN A 5 4.11 33.59 -5.12
C ASN A 5 4.71 32.78 -3.96
N TYR A 6 5.03 33.43 -2.84
CA TYR A 6 5.45 32.76 -1.61
C TYR A 6 4.45 31.65 -1.21
N PRO A 7 4.89 30.44 -0.80
CA PRO A 7 6.27 30.01 -0.50
C PRO A 7 7.07 29.47 -1.71
N HIS A 8 6.64 29.74 -2.94
CA HIS A 8 7.17 29.11 -4.15
C HIS A 8 8.37 29.83 -4.79
N THR A 9 9.18 30.55 -3.99
CA THR A 9 10.37 31.28 -4.45
C THR A 9 11.64 30.75 -3.78
N GLY A 10 12.04 29.54 -4.16
CA GLY A 10 13.26 28.91 -3.65
C GLY A 10 13.18 28.51 -2.18
N TRP A 11 14.34 28.53 -1.51
CA TRP A 11 14.45 28.19 -0.10
C TRP A 11 13.79 29.23 0.78
N TYR A 12 12.98 28.80 1.74
CA TYR A 12 12.40 29.65 2.75
C TYR A 12 12.50 28.97 4.13
N ILE A 13 12.64 29.80 5.18
CA ILE A 13 12.72 29.31 6.55
C ILE A 13 11.32 28.86 6.99
N GLN A 14 11.18 27.59 7.31
CA GLN A 14 9.97 27.02 7.89
C GLN A 14 9.94 27.18 9.41
N ALA A 15 11.08 26.97 10.06
CA ALA A 15 11.24 27.09 11.50
C ALA A 15 12.69 27.44 11.84
N GLU A 16 12.88 28.30 12.84
CA GLU A 16 14.18 28.71 13.33
C GLU A 16 14.12 28.84 14.86
N ASP A 17 14.99 28.08 15.53
CA ASP A 17 15.26 28.12 16.96
C ASP A 17 16.78 28.35 17.16
N ASP A 18 17.20 28.69 18.38
CA ASP A 18 18.59 29.08 18.72
C ASP A 18 19.68 28.11 18.19
N ASP A 19 19.37 26.81 18.10
CA ASP A 19 20.31 25.75 17.72
C ASP A 19 19.97 25.06 16.39
N VAL A 20 18.80 25.36 15.79
CA VAL A 20 18.24 24.62 14.65
C VAL A 20 17.53 25.55 13.67
N CYS A 21 17.95 25.54 12.42
CA CYS A 21 17.22 26.18 11.32
C CYS A 21 16.71 25.11 10.34
N LYS A 22 15.42 25.17 10.00
CA LYS A 22 14.77 24.33 9.00
C LYS A 22 14.30 25.16 7.83
N GLU A 23 14.79 24.84 6.64
CA GLU A 23 14.44 25.51 5.40
C GLU A 23 13.78 24.51 4.44
N TYR A 24 12.74 24.95 3.73
CA TYR A 24 12.07 24.17 2.70
C TYR A 24 12.20 24.82 1.33
N CYS A 25 12.20 24.02 0.28
CA CYS A 25 12.10 24.45 -1.10
C CYS A 25 11.14 23.52 -1.84
N TYR A 26 10.24 24.09 -2.64
CA TYR A 26 9.33 23.33 -3.50
C TYR A 26 9.57 23.69 -4.95
N HIS A 27 9.74 22.68 -5.80
CA HIS A 27 9.79 22.87 -7.24
C HIS A 27 9.21 21.67 -7.98
N PHE A 28 8.79 21.84 -9.23
CA PHE A 28 8.42 20.70 -10.05
C PHE A 28 9.64 19.83 -10.34
N SER A 29 9.44 18.52 -10.39
CA SER A 29 10.51 17.59 -10.75
C SER A 29 10.94 17.80 -12.20
N SER A 30 12.25 17.85 -12.42
CA SER A 30 12.83 17.96 -13.77
C SER A 30 12.57 16.70 -14.61
N PHE A 31 12.31 15.56 -13.98
CA PHE A 31 12.04 14.29 -14.64
C PHE A 31 10.55 14.09 -14.99
N ASN A 32 9.64 14.60 -14.16
CA ASN A 32 8.20 14.46 -14.38
C ASN A 32 7.40 15.62 -13.75
N PRO A 33 6.75 16.49 -14.54
CA PRO A 33 6.04 17.66 -14.03
C PRO A 33 4.79 17.32 -13.20
N ASN A 34 4.38 16.04 -13.14
CA ASN A 34 3.32 15.60 -12.23
C ASN A 34 3.80 15.43 -10.78
N PHE A 35 5.09 15.63 -10.51
CA PHE A 35 5.66 15.58 -9.18
C PHE A 35 6.24 16.94 -8.79
N VAL A 36 6.07 17.28 -7.52
CA VAL A 36 6.75 18.37 -6.83
C VAL A 36 7.79 17.76 -5.92
N GLU A 37 9.04 18.16 -6.09
CA GLU A 37 10.13 17.90 -5.17
C GLU A 37 10.02 18.91 -4.01
N TRP A 38 10.04 18.39 -2.78
CA TRP A 38 10.06 19.12 -1.54
C TRP A 38 11.40 18.85 -0.87
N ASP A 39 12.33 19.78 -1.02
CA ASP A 39 13.62 19.70 -0.34
C ASP A 39 13.51 20.30 1.06
N GLU A 40 14.00 19.56 2.05
CA GLU A 40 14.23 20.01 3.41
C GLU A 40 15.72 20.12 3.66
N ARG A 41 16.10 21.20 4.33
CA ARG A 41 17.43 21.42 4.87
C ARG A 41 17.29 21.72 6.35
N THR A 42 17.88 20.87 7.18
CA THR A 42 17.97 21.11 8.63
C THR A 42 19.42 21.39 8.99
N THR A 43 19.69 22.59 9.50
CA THR A 43 21.00 22.98 10.01
C THR A 43 20.96 22.97 11.53
N ARG A 44 21.77 22.12 12.18
CA ARG A 44 21.95 22.08 13.64
C ARG A 44 23.41 22.31 14.00
N LYS A 45 23.71 23.35 14.78
CA LYS A 45 25.09 23.65 15.24
C LYS A 45 26.13 23.61 14.11
N GLY A 46 25.76 24.13 12.94
CA GLY A 46 26.62 24.15 11.75
C GLY A 46 26.69 22.84 10.94
N LYS A 47 26.00 21.76 11.35
CA LYS A 47 25.83 20.55 10.54
C LYS A 47 24.52 20.60 9.78
N GLN A 48 24.58 20.32 8.48
CA GLN A 48 23.42 20.36 7.59
C GLN A 48 23.03 18.95 7.17
N GLU A 49 21.76 18.61 7.37
CA GLU A 49 21.11 17.41 6.85
C GLU A 49 20.11 17.83 5.77
N CYS A 50 20.09 17.10 4.66
CA CYS A 50 19.18 17.37 3.54
C CYS A 50 18.30 16.15 3.27
N PHE A 51 17.05 16.41 2.91
CA PHE A 51 16.08 15.40 2.55
C PHE A 51 15.28 15.91 1.36
N THR A 52 14.93 15.03 0.42
CA THR A 52 14.04 15.38 -0.70
C THR A 52 12.83 14.46 -0.67
N GLY A 53 11.65 15.03 -0.45
CA GLY A 53 10.36 14.37 -0.61
C GLY A 53 9.82 14.54 -2.03
N LEU A 54 9.12 13.53 -2.55
CA LEU A 54 8.39 13.61 -3.81
C LEU A 54 6.88 13.61 -3.56
N ILE A 55 6.19 14.62 -4.09
CA ILE A 55 4.74 14.81 -3.94
C ILE A 55 4.09 14.73 -5.32
N TYR A 56 3.23 13.73 -5.54
CA TYR A 56 2.47 13.64 -6.79
C TYR A 56 1.31 14.65 -6.80
N VAL A 57 1.30 15.54 -7.81
CA VAL A 57 0.30 16.61 -8.02
C VAL A 57 -0.44 16.49 -9.34
N GLY A 58 -0.17 15.45 -10.15
CA GLY A 58 -0.82 15.26 -11.46
C GLY A 58 -2.33 14.96 -11.42
N ARG A 59 -2.91 14.76 -10.22
CA ARG A 59 -4.37 14.60 -10.02
C ARG A 59 -4.81 15.23 -8.70
N PRO A 60 -6.07 15.70 -8.60
CA PRO A 60 -6.63 16.20 -7.35
C PRO A 60 -6.57 15.15 -6.23
N TYR A 61 -6.21 15.60 -5.03
CA TYR A 61 -6.42 14.82 -3.80
C TYR A 61 -7.93 14.69 -3.58
N GLN A 62 -8.43 13.45 -3.49
CA GLN A 62 -9.84 13.16 -3.27
C GLN A 62 -10.08 12.87 -1.79
N THR A 63 -9.60 11.73 -1.31
CA THR A 63 -9.72 11.33 0.10
C THR A 63 -8.44 10.67 0.60
N ALA A 64 -8.26 10.64 1.93
CA ALA A 64 -7.16 9.91 2.56
C ALA A 64 -7.19 8.41 2.23
N VAL A 65 -8.40 7.85 2.03
CA VAL A 65 -8.60 6.46 1.62
C VAL A 65 -8.02 6.22 0.22
N ASP A 66 -8.36 7.07 -0.75
CA ASP A 66 -7.86 6.95 -2.12
C ASP A 66 -6.32 6.97 -2.20
N VAL A 67 -5.68 7.83 -1.41
CA VAL A 67 -4.21 7.93 -1.37
C VAL A 67 -3.60 6.71 -0.69
N THR A 68 -4.18 6.27 0.43
CA THR A 68 -3.67 5.11 1.19
C THR A 68 -3.84 3.80 0.41
N GLU A 69 -4.97 3.63 -0.27
CA GLU A 69 -5.23 2.46 -1.11
C GLU A 69 -4.29 2.38 -2.30
N ARG A 70 -3.97 3.52 -2.93
CA ARG A 70 -2.98 3.58 -4.03
C ARG A 70 -1.56 3.32 -3.55
N ARG A 71 -1.16 3.85 -2.39
CA ARG A 71 0.13 3.53 -1.75
C ARG A 71 0.21 2.05 -1.43
N ASN A 72 -0.90 1.43 -1.02
CA ASN A 72 -0.92 0.01 -0.75
C ASN A 72 -0.65 -0.82 -2.01
N LEU A 73 -0.99 -0.39 -3.23
CA LEU A 73 -0.80 -1.16 -4.47
C LEU A 73 0.64 -1.62 -4.71
N VAL A 74 1.64 -0.88 -4.21
CA VAL A 74 3.05 -1.21 -4.46
C VAL A 74 3.66 -2.11 -3.38
N TYR A 75 3.06 -2.22 -2.20
CA TYR A 75 3.60 -3.06 -1.12
C TYR A 75 3.33 -4.54 -1.32
N CYS A 76 4.31 -5.41 -1.10
CA CYS A 76 4.08 -6.84 -1.33
C CYS A 76 3.04 -7.49 -0.39
N PHE A 77 2.68 -6.90 0.75
CA PHE A 77 1.66 -7.48 1.65
C PHE A 77 0.25 -6.99 1.29
N ARG A 78 -0.66 -7.94 1.07
CA ARG A 78 -2.07 -7.68 0.71
C ARG A 78 -2.97 -8.22 1.80
N SER A 79 -4.02 -7.48 2.11
CA SER A 79 -5.05 -7.96 3.03
C SER A 79 -6.41 -7.35 2.74
N LEU A 80 -7.46 -8.14 2.99
CA LEU A 80 -8.85 -7.70 3.07
C LEU A 80 -9.35 -8.10 4.45
N LEU A 81 -9.72 -7.13 5.28
CA LEU A 81 -9.93 -7.31 6.71
C LEU A 81 -11.29 -6.77 7.13
N SER A 82 -11.94 -7.47 8.05
CA SER A 82 -13.09 -7.01 8.81
C SER A 82 -12.71 -6.87 10.29
N ARG A 83 -13.24 -5.85 10.94
CA ARG A 83 -12.96 -5.52 12.34
C ARG A 83 -14.24 -5.35 13.14
N ASP A 84 -14.19 -5.68 14.43
CA ASP A 84 -15.26 -5.34 15.37
C ASP A 84 -15.25 -3.85 15.73
N GLN A 85 -16.24 -3.41 16.52
CA GLN A 85 -16.36 -2.02 16.98
C GLN A 85 -15.20 -1.56 17.88
N LYS A 86 -14.40 -2.49 18.41
CA LYS A 86 -13.20 -2.23 19.21
C LYS A 86 -11.92 -2.26 18.36
N GLY A 87 -12.05 -2.47 17.05
CA GLY A 87 -10.93 -2.54 16.10
C GLY A 87 -10.25 -3.92 16.00
N ASN A 88 -10.73 -4.94 16.71
CA ASN A 88 -10.14 -6.29 16.65
C ASN A 88 -10.48 -6.99 15.33
N LEU A 89 -9.53 -7.73 14.77
CA LEU A 89 -9.74 -8.52 13.56
C LEU A 89 -10.72 -9.67 13.79
N ILE A 90 -11.81 -9.69 13.02
CA ILE A 90 -12.83 -10.76 13.08
C ILE A 90 -12.68 -11.76 11.94
N ALA A 91 -12.48 -11.28 10.72
CA ALA A 91 -12.35 -12.10 9.53
C ALA A 91 -11.53 -11.41 8.45
N GLY A 92 -11.04 -12.19 7.50
CA GLY A 92 -10.35 -11.66 6.33
C GLY A 92 -9.41 -12.64 5.67
N ILE A 93 -8.74 -12.12 4.65
CA ILE A 93 -7.64 -12.81 3.97
C ILE A 93 -6.40 -11.93 3.97
N TYR A 94 -5.23 -12.56 3.96
CA TYR A 94 -3.98 -11.88 3.68
C TYR A 94 -2.97 -12.79 2.99
N PHE A 95 -2.06 -12.18 2.24
CA PHE A 95 -0.97 -12.88 1.59
C PHE A 95 0.17 -11.91 1.27
N LYS A 96 1.35 -12.46 0.98
CA LYS A 96 2.47 -11.70 0.45
C LYS A 96 2.61 -12.04 -1.03
N VAL A 97 2.69 -11.03 -1.89
CA VAL A 97 3.07 -11.14 -3.29
C VAL A 97 4.53 -11.58 -3.35
N LYS A 98 4.79 -12.64 -4.10
CA LYS A 98 6.12 -13.23 -4.31
C LYS A 98 6.16 -13.78 -5.73
N ALA A 99 7.36 -13.90 -6.31
CA ALA A 99 7.54 -14.70 -7.51
C ALA A 99 7.02 -16.12 -7.24
N ASN A 100 6.17 -16.63 -8.14
CA ASN A 100 5.53 -17.95 -8.01
C ASN A 100 4.73 -18.15 -6.70
N GLY A 101 4.22 -17.06 -6.10
CA GLY A 101 3.42 -17.11 -4.88
C GLY A 101 2.00 -17.57 -5.15
N ASP A 102 1.59 -18.67 -4.51
CA ASP A 102 0.25 -19.25 -4.67
C ASP A 102 -0.54 -19.36 -3.35
N GLU A 103 0.07 -19.02 -2.21
CA GLU A 103 -0.55 -19.20 -0.90
C GLU A 103 -1.19 -17.92 -0.36
N PHE A 104 -2.35 -18.06 0.27
CA PHE A 104 -2.96 -17.03 1.11
C PHE A 104 -3.45 -17.62 2.44
N THR A 105 -3.64 -16.75 3.43
CA THR A 105 -4.26 -17.13 4.70
C THR A 105 -5.65 -16.53 4.77
N VAL A 106 -6.64 -17.37 5.07
CA VAL A 106 -7.98 -16.92 5.47
C VAL A 106 -8.13 -17.08 6.99
N PHE A 107 -8.82 -16.14 7.61
CA PHE A 107 -9.20 -16.24 9.02
C PHE A 107 -10.63 -15.74 9.22
N PHE A 108 -11.32 -16.33 10.19
CA PHE A 108 -12.71 -16.02 10.52
C PHE A 108 -13.06 -16.59 11.89
N GLN A 109 -14.18 -16.17 12.47
CA GLN A 109 -14.71 -16.72 13.72
C GLN A 109 -15.70 -17.85 13.44
N SER A 110 -15.58 -18.98 14.12
CA SER A 110 -16.58 -20.06 14.07
C SER A 110 -16.69 -20.65 15.48
N MET A 111 -16.47 -21.95 15.66
CA MET A 111 -16.21 -22.59 16.96
C MET A 111 -14.84 -22.15 17.51
N GLY A 112 -14.65 -20.84 17.69
CA GLY A 112 -13.36 -20.19 17.93
C GLY A 112 -12.71 -19.61 16.67
N LYS A 113 -11.57 -18.94 16.88
CA LYS A 113 -10.83 -18.27 15.80
C LYS A 113 -10.16 -19.30 14.90
N GLN A 114 -10.57 -19.31 13.64
CA GLN A 114 -9.98 -20.15 12.60
C GLN A 114 -8.94 -19.34 11.81
N ARG A 115 -7.82 -19.99 11.48
CA ARG A 115 -6.80 -19.44 10.58
C ARG A 115 -6.24 -20.57 9.73
N ILE A 116 -6.44 -20.46 8.42
CA ILE A 116 -6.21 -21.55 7.48
C ILE A 116 -5.40 -21.02 6.32
N LYS A 117 -4.32 -21.72 5.98
CA LYS A 117 -3.56 -21.46 4.76
C LYS A 117 -4.20 -22.23 3.60
N MET A 118 -4.41 -21.56 2.49
CA MET A 118 -5.02 -22.10 1.27
C MET A 118 -4.21 -21.66 0.04
N LYS A 119 -4.43 -22.31 -1.10
CA LYS A 119 -3.79 -21.93 -2.36
C LYS A 119 -4.78 -21.28 -3.32
N PHE A 120 -4.36 -20.26 -4.06
CA PHE A 120 -5.18 -19.66 -5.10
C PHE A 120 -5.51 -20.67 -6.20
N SER A 121 -4.53 -21.51 -6.57
CA SER A 121 -4.69 -22.57 -7.56
C SER A 121 -5.84 -23.54 -7.26
N ASP A 122 -6.14 -23.82 -5.99
CA ASP A 122 -7.27 -24.69 -5.59
C ASP A 122 -8.64 -24.12 -6.02
N PHE A 123 -8.74 -22.79 -6.15
CA PHE A 123 -9.99 -22.10 -6.54
C PHE A 123 -10.10 -21.80 -8.03
N LEU A 124 -9.05 -22.09 -8.80
CA LEU A 124 -9.01 -21.91 -10.26
C LEU A 124 -9.33 -23.21 -11.01
N GLN A 125 -9.59 -24.30 -10.30
CA GLN A 125 -9.97 -25.59 -10.87
C GLN A 125 -11.45 -25.62 -11.26
N ALA A 126 -11.81 -26.44 -12.24
CA ALA A 126 -13.19 -26.62 -12.67
C ALA A 126 -14.11 -27.15 -11.53
N LYS A 127 -13.55 -27.95 -10.62
CA LYS A 127 -14.24 -28.48 -9.44
C LYS A 127 -13.46 -28.11 -8.18
N ILE A 128 -14.00 -27.17 -7.42
CA ILE A 128 -13.41 -26.71 -6.16
C ILE A 128 -13.86 -27.63 -5.02
N ASN A 129 -12.97 -27.93 -4.08
CA ASN A 129 -13.30 -28.71 -2.89
C ASN A 129 -14.39 -27.99 -2.07
N LYS A 130 -15.46 -28.73 -1.73
CA LYS A 130 -16.61 -28.21 -0.97
C LYS A 130 -16.21 -27.66 0.40
N ASP A 131 -15.30 -28.32 1.12
CA ASP A 131 -14.83 -27.86 2.43
C ASP A 131 -14.13 -26.49 2.34
N LEU A 132 -13.38 -26.24 1.26
CA LEU A 132 -12.77 -24.92 1.01
C LEU A 132 -13.83 -23.85 0.72
N LEU A 133 -14.86 -24.19 -0.06
CA LEU A 133 -15.98 -23.29 -0.35
C LEU A 133 -16.77 -22.94 0.90
N ASP A 134 -17.06 -23.92 1.76
CA ASP A 134 -17.80 -23.72 3.00
C ASP A 134 -17.03 -22.78 3.94
N LYS A 135 -15.71 -22.97 4.08
CA LYS A 135 -14.82 -22.06 4.84
C LYS A 135 -14.80 -20.63 4.27
N LEU A 136 -14.73 -20.49 2.94
CA LEU A 136 -14.78 -19.18 2.30
C LEU A 136 -16.15 -18.51 2.46
N SER A 137 -17.25 -19.27 2.46
CA SER A 137 -18.59 -18.72 2.66
C SER A 137 -18.71 -18.08 4.05
N VAL A 138 -18.24 -18.75 5.09
CA VAL A 138 -18.24 -18.19 6.46
C VAL A 138 -17.43 -16.89 6.52
N CYS A 139 -16.26 -16.86 5.89
CA CYS A 139 -15.42 -15.65 5.84
C CYS A 139 -16.09 -14.53 5.02
N ASN A 140 -16.72 -14.85 3.89
CA ASN A 140 -17.44 -13.90 3.04
C ASN A 140 -18.53 -13.16 3.83
N ASP A 141 -19.31 -13.90 4.62
CA ASP A 141 -20.40 -13.34 5.40
C ASP A 141 -19.89 -12.42 6.51
N GLN A 142 -18.77 -12.78 7.16
CA GLN A 142 -18.14 -11.94 8.20
C GLN A 142 -17.38 -10.72 7.65
N LEU A 143 -17.04 -10.74 6.37
CA LEU A 143 -16.59 -9.56 5.63
C LEU A 143 -17.76 -8.68 5.16
N ASN A 144 -19.01 -9.07 5.44
CA ASN A 144 -20.23 -8.40 4.98
C ASN A 144 -20.26 -8.24 3.44
N LEU A 145 -19.78 -9.25 2.72
CA LEU A 145 -19.73 -9.24 1.26
C LEU A 145 -20.95 -9.95 0.66
N PRO A 146 -21.42 -9.55 -0.53
CA PRO A 146 -22.42 -10.29 -1.27
C PRO A 146 -22.03 -11.76 -1.46
N LYS A 147 -23.02 -12.65 -1.61
CA LYS A 147 -22.79 -14.07 -1.81
C LYS A 147 -21.75 -14.33 -2.92
N ASN A 148 -20.78 -15.20 -2.63
CA ASN A 148 -19.68 -15.59 -3.51
C ASN A 148 -18.71 -14.46 -3.92
N LYS A 149 -18.83 -13.25 -3.37
CA LYS A 149 -17.95 -12.15 -3.75
C LYS A 149 -16.50 -12.40 -3.35
N LEU A 150 -16.25 -12.96 -2.16
CA LEU A 150 -14.90 -13.33 -1.74
C LEU A 150 -14.28 -14.38 -2.66
N LEU A 151 -15.05 -15.40 -3.08
CA LEU A 151 -14.58 -16.40 -4.05
C LEU A 151 -14.17 -15.75 -5.37
N ASN A 152 -15.00 -14.83 -5.91
CA ASN A 152 -14.66 -14.09 -7.12
C ASN A 152 -13.38 -13.27 -6.96
N ILE A 153 -13.20 -12.61 -5.81
CA ILE A 153 -11.97 -11.86 -5.50
C ILE A 153 -10.76 -12.80 -5.49
N ILE A 154 -10.85 -13.95 -4.83
CA ILE A 154 -9.76 -14.95 -4.74
C ILE A 154 -9.40 -15.48 -6.13
N GLN A 155 -10.39 -15.82 -6.95
CA GLN A 155 -10.16 -16.30 -8.31
C GLN A 155 -9.47 -15.24 -9.18
N ARG A 156 -9.97 -14.00 -9.18
CA ARG A 156 -9.34 -12.89 -9.92
C ARG A 156 -7.94 -12.60 -9.43
N THR A 157 -7.73 -12.63 -8.12
CA THR A 157 -6.40 -12.46 -7.51
C THR A 157 -5.46 -13.56 -7.97
N GLY A 158 -5.90 -14.81 -7.93
CA GLY A 158 -5.11 -15.95 -8.41
C GLY A 158 -4.75 -15.87 -9.89
N GLN A 159 -5.63 -15.31 -10.74
CA GLN A 159 -5.33 -15.05 -12.15
C GLN A 159 -4.27 -13.96 -12.31
N ILE A 160 -4.39 -12.85 -11.58
CA ILE A 160 -3.42 -11.75 -11.60
C ILE A 160 -2.05 -12.23 -11.10
N LEU A 161 -2.01 -13.07 -10.06
CA LEU A 161 -0.75 -13.60 -9.52
C LEU A 161 0.00 -14.53 -10.48
N ARG A 162 -0.64 -14.97 -11.59
CA ARG A 162 0.00 -15.74 -12.66
C ARG A 162 0.54 -14.86 -13.79
N ASP A 163 0.29 -13.55 -13.77
CA ASP A 163 0.88 -12.60 -14.70
C ASP A 163 2.31 -12.29 -14.25
N GLU A 164 3.27 -13.10 -14.70
CA GLU A 164 4.67 -12.99 -14.30
C GLU A 164 5.28 -11.60 -14.56
N PRO A 165 5.08 -10.96 -15.74
CA PRO A 165 5.54 -9.58 -15.96
C PRO A 165 4.99 -8.58 -14.94
N PHE A 166 3.69 -8.64 -14.65
CA PHE A 166 3.06 -7.76 -13.65
C PHE A 166 3.62 -7.98 -12.25
N ILE A 167 3.80 -9.24 -11.85
CA ILE A 167 4.37 -9.58 -10.53
C ILE A 167 5.81 -9.11 -10.44
N GLN A 168 6.62 -9.33 -11.47
CA GLN A 168 8.00 -8.86 -11.49
C GLN A 168 8.07 -7.33 -11.34
N GLN A 169 7.27 -6.60 -12.12
CA GLN A 169 7.18 -5.14 -12.00
C GLN A 169 6.78 -4.69 -10.58
N THR A 170 5.81 -5.36 -9.96
CA THR A 170 5.38 -5.05 -8.60
C THR A 170 6.51 -5.26 -7.58
N LEU A 171 7.24 -6.38 -7.70
CA LEU A 171 8.36 -6.70 -6.81
C LEU A 171 9.53 -5.71 -6.98
N ASP A 172 9.80 -5.27 -8.21
CA ASP A 172 10.86 -4.30 -8.48
C ASP A 172 10.52 -2.93 -7.87
N ILE A 173 9.26 -2.49 -7.92
CA ILE A 173 8.82 -1.26 -7.27
C ILE A 173 8.96 -1.36 -5.75
N ASP A 174 8.51 -2.45 -5.13
CA ASP A 174 8.67 -2.69 -3.68
C ASP A 174 10.15 -2.68 -3.27
N ARG A 175 11.02 -3.28 -4.08
CA ARG A 175 12.48 -3.25 -3.87
C ARG A 175 13.03 -1.83 -3.94
N CYS A 176 12.65 -1.04 -4.95
CA CYS A 176 13.07 0.36 -5.07
C CYS A 176 12.64 1.18 -3.84
N ILE A 177 11.39 1.01 -3.37
CA ILE A 177 10.90 1.69 -2.17
C ILE A 177 11.74 1.32 -0.95
N ASN A 178 12.05 0.04 -0.76
CA ASN A 178 12.82 -0.42 0.39
C ASN A 178 14.27 0.09 0.36
N LEU A 179 14.90 0.18 -0.83
CA LEU A 179 16.23 0.77 -0.98
C LEU A 179 16.23 2.25 -0.58
N VAL A 180 15.31 3.03 -1.15
CA VAL A 180 15.17 4.47 -0.84
C VAL A 180 14.85 4.70 0.65
N SER A 181 14.08 3.80 1.26
CA SER A 181 13.72 3.91 2.67
C SER A 181 14.84 3.48 3.64
N ALA A 182 15.82 2.69 3.19
CA ALA A 182 16.95 2.25 4.00
C ALA A 182 18.09 3.29 4.05
N ASP A 183 18.12 4.20 3.06
CA ASP A 183 19.09 5.30 2.96
C ASP A 183 18.61 6.58 3.69
N ASN A 184 17.42 6.56 4.31
CA ASN A 184 16.87 7.61 5.18
C ASN A 184 16.94 7.20 6.66
#